data_AF-H5YF14-F1
#
_entry.id   AF-H5YF14-F1
#
_cell.length_a   1.000
_cell.length_b   1.000
_cell.length_c   1.000
_cell.angle_alpha   90.00
_cell.angle_beta   90.00
_cell.angle_gamma   90.00
#
_symmetry.space_group_name_H-M   'P 1'
#
loop_
_entity.id
_entity.type
_entity.pdbx_description
1 polymer ?
#
loop_
_entity_poly.entity_id
_entity_poly.type
_entity_poly.pdbx_seq_one_letter_code
_entity_poly.pdbx_strand_id
1 'polypeptide(L)'
;MNVRDALTPANSPLVDYALKGLDRCWLGESGRWSHIYHLDGRSEPNESVPQSDVFYTLNVLLGMTRVPSVPAHVNLREIFLRNARQLKALPVSKYALGVALWTSAELGVALPDDILRHIEGLVADRNQWRSFRAQDLGMIIAGVVAQAKIDRKWTSRAAELVQFLRDRYHSPSGLFFDAAQGPRRRFASFATQTYLLLACYTYGELTNDSRLIEIANATTRKLIGLQGPAGEWPWFFDAASGRVLDFYEVYSVHQYGMAPAFLEMAEQHGVQEARDAICKGFRWVLGQNQLSKSMLVPDLHLSIRSQVRRGELKSKGPRVMRSISNALLQHDASLIDPSEIELRLECRSYELGWILWSFGSRSDLPELTHHAAFTRANQT
;
A
#
# COMPACT_ATOMS: atom_id res chain seq x y z
N MET A 1 23.95 -24.57 -34.03
CA MET A 1 22.70 -24.84 -33.29
C MET A 1 22.90 -24.32 -31.88
N ASN A 2 22.71 -23.01 -31.70
CA ASN A 2 22.96 -22.34 -30.42
C ASN A 2 21.69 -22.40 -29.57
N VAL A 3 21.89 -22.93 -28.37
CA VAL A 3 20.93 -22.94 -27.26
C VAL A 3 20.44 -21.51 -27.07
N ARG A 4 19.12 -21.35 -27.15
CA ARG A 4 18.40 -20.11 -26.87
C ARG A 4 18.99 -19.45 -25.64
N ASP A 5 19.49 -18.22 -25.79
CA ASP A 5 19.59 -17.29 -24.67
C ASP A 5 18.25 -17.34 -23.95
N ALA A 6 18.25 -17.88 -22.73
CA ALA A 6 17.12 -17.75 -21.84
C ALA A 6 17.04 -16.26 -21.51
N LEU A 7 16.37 -15.50 -22.37
CA LEU A 7 16.08 -14.09 -22.19
C LEU A 7 15.55 -13.94 -20.77
N THR A 8 16.32 -13.26 -19.92
CA THR A 8 15.85 -12.83 -18.61
C THR A 8 14.48 -12.18 -18.85
N PRO A 9 13.41 -12.58 -18.14
CA PRO A 9 12.10 -12.06 -18.44
C PRO A 9 12.14 -10.54 -18.31
N ALA A 10 11.71 -9.83 -19.35
CA ALA A 10 11.73 -8.37 -19.35
C ALA A 10 10.60 -7.85 -18.44
N ASN A 11 10.84 -6.70 -17.81
CA ASN A 11 9.81 -5.97 -17.11
C ASN A 11 8.72 -5.50 -18.08
N SER A 12 7.49 -5.32 -17.58
CA SER A 12 6.45 -4.64 -18.36
C SER A 12 6.71 -3.13 -18.42
N PRO A 13 6.15 -2.41 -19.41
CA PRO A 13 6.29 -0.95 -19.49
C PRO A 13 5.89 -0.21 -18.21
N LEU A 14 4.84 -0.65 -17.51
CA LEU A 14 4.44 -0.11 -16.22
C LEU A 14 5.52 -0.29 -15.13
N VAL A 15 6.14 -1.47 -15.08
CA VAL A 15 7.21 -1.75 -14.12
C VAL A 15 8.43 -0.89 -14.41
N ASP A 16 8.84 -0.77 -15.68
CA ASP A 16 9.95 0.10 -16.07
C ASP A 16 9.65 1.57 -15.78
N TYR A 17 8.41 2.00 -15.97
CA TYR A 17 7.97 3.35 -15.59
C TYR A 17 8.18 3.60 -14.09
N ALA A 18 7.71 2.68 -13.23
CA ALA A 18 7.88 2.82 -11.78
C ALA A 18 9.36 2.77 -11.36
N LEU A 19 10.19 1.92 -11.97
CA LEU A 19 11.63 1.84 -11.68
C LEU A 19 12.36 3.14 -12.06
N LYS A 20 12.09 3.71 -13.23
CA LYS A 20 12.65 5.01 -13.64
C LYS A 20 12.19 6.15 -12.73
N GLY A 21 10.94 6.13 -12.29
CA GLY A 21 10.42 7.11 -11.32
C GLY A 21 11.14 7.02 -9.97
N LEU A 22 11.52 5.82 -9.54
CA LEU A 22 12.28 5.60 -8.31
C LEU A 22 13.70 6.19 -8.39
N ASP A 23 14.33 6.21 -9.57
CA ASP A 23 15.64 6.88 -9.75
C ASP A 23 15.54 8.38 -9.45
N ARG A 24 14.41 9.04 -9.79
CA ARG A 24 14.16 10.45 -9.48
C ARG A 24 13.99 10.71 -7.97
N CYS A 25 13.55 9.70 -7.23
CA CYS A 25 13.28 9.80 -5.80
C CYS A 25 14.49 9.40 -4.93
N TRP A 26 15.63 9.04 -5.55
CA TRP A 26 16.79 8.52 -4.82
C TRP A 26 17.58 9.62 -4.10
N LEU A 27 17.84 9.43 -2.81
CA LEU A 27 18.70 10.29 -1.99
C LEU A 27 20.08 9.64 -1.86
N GLY A 28 20.98 9.94 -2.81
CA GLY A 28 22.30 9.29 -2.93
C GLY A 28 23.13 9.27 -1.65
N GLU A 29 23.26 10.41 -0.97
CA GLU A 29 24.00 10.52 0.29
C GLU A 29 23.44 9.63 1.39
N SER A 30 22.11 9.53 1.45
CA SER A 30 21.37 8.80 2.49
C SER A 30 21.10 7.33 2.14
N GLY A 31 21.34 6.92 0.88
CA GLY A 31 21.14 5.56 0.38
C GLY A 31 19.70 5.06 0.58
N ARG A 32 18.73 5.92 0.29
CA ARG A 32 17.30 5.67 0.52
C ARG A 32 16.44 6.47 -0.45
N TRP A 33 15.19 6.07 -0.63
CA TRP A 33 14.23 6.86 -1.40
C TRP A 33 13.54 7.92 -0.52
N SER A 34 13.31 9.10 -1.10
CA SER A 34 12.74 10.27 -0.43
C SER A 34 11.30 10.07 0.01
N HIS A 35 10.88 10.86 0.99
CA HIS A 35 9.50 10.92 1.44
C HIS A 35 8.63 11.52 0.34
N ILE A 36 8.97 12.70 -0.17
CA ILE A 36 8.18 13.42 -1.19
C ILE A 36 9.04 13.74 -2.38
N TYR A 37 8.48 13.56 -3.57
CA TYR A 37 8.89 14.28 -4.76
C TYR A 37 7.83 15.33 -5.10
N HIS A 38 8.17 16.60 -5.05
CA HIS A 38 7.27 17.72 -5.38
C HIS A 38 7.20 17.93 -6.89
N LEU A 39 5.98 18.03 -7.43
CA LEU A 39 5.69 18.17 -8.86
C LEU A 39 5.36 19.62 -9.25
N ASP A 40 5.75 20.59 -8.42
CA ASP A 40 5.48 22.02 -8.59
C ASP A 40 6.62 22.78 -9.29
N GLY A 41 7.63 22.07 -9.80
CA GLY A 41 8.72 22.64 -10.59
C GLY A 41 9.84 23.30 -9.79
N ARG A 42 9.90 23.09 -8.47
CA ARG A 42 11.01 23.57 -7.63
C ARG A 42 12.35 22.93 -8.01
N SER A 43 13.45 23.61 -7.71
CA SER A 43 14.82 23.14 -8.01
C SER A 43 15.23 21.89 -7.23
N GLU A 44 14.77 21.77 -5.97
CA GLU A 44 15.01 20.62 -5.10
C GLU A 44 13.67 19.90 -4.85
N PRO A 45 13.27 18.97 -5.74
CA PRO A 45 11.95 18.35 -5.65
C PRO A 45 11.87 17.29 -4.56
N ASN A 46 13.00 16.72 -4.12
CA ASN A 46 13.01 15.68 -3.10
C ASN A 46 12.99 16.26 -1.69
N GLU A 47 11.96 15.90 -0.91
CA GLU A 47 11.86 16.19 0.52
C GLU A 47 12.14 14.90 1.31
N SER A 48 13.13 14.98 2.21
CA SER A 48 13.50 13.89 3.12
C SER A 48 12.77 14.04 4.46
N VAL A 49 12.17 12.95 4.92
CA VAL A 49 11.70 12.81 6.30
C VAL A 49 12.30 11.50 6.81
N PRO A 50 13.47 11.54 7.48
CA PRO A 50 14.33 10.36 7.65
C PRO A 50 13.62 9.10 8.17
N GLN A 51 12.75 9.25 9.17
CA GLN A 51 11.97 8.13 9.74
C GLN A 51 10.95 7.54 8.75
N SER A 52 10.41 8.36 7.83
CA SER A 52 9.50 7.93 6.78
C SER A 52 10.24 7.38 5.57
N ASP A 53 11.40 7.96 5.22
CA ASP A 53 12.25 7.51 4.12
C ASP A 53 12.69 6.05 4.32
N VAL A 54 13.02 5.67 5.57
CA VAL A 54 13.35 4.27 5.92
C VAL A 54 12.18 3.35 5.61
N PHE A 55 10.98 3.70 6.04
CA PHE A 55 9.79 2.91 5.75
C PHE A 55 9.51 2.82 4.25
N TYR A 56 9.56 3.96 3.53
CA TYR A 56 9.31 3.98 2.09
C TYR A 56 10.35 3.16 1.34
N THR A 57 11.60 3.20 1.78
CA THR A 57 12.67 2.39 1.22
C THR A 57 12.43 0.90 1.42
N LEU A 58 12.03 0.48 2.63
CA LEU A 58 11.68 -0.93 2.87
C LEU A 58 10.47 -1.39 2.02
N ASN A 59 9.49 -0.50 1.82
CA ASN A 59 8.34 -0.79 0.95
C ASN A 59 8.73 -0.88 -0.53
N VAL A 60 9.60 0.00 -1.02
CA VAL A 60 10.15 -0.07 -2.39
C VAL A 60 10.92 -1.37 -2.60
N LEU A 61 11.80 -1.72 -1.65
CA LEU A 61 12.55 -2.98 -1.69
C LEU A 61 11.63 -4.20 -1.67
N LEU A 62 10.53 -4.16 -0.90
CA LEU A 62 9.51 -5.20 -0.92
C LEU A 62 8.86 -5.32 -2.30
N GLY A 63 8.53 -4.19 -2.95
CA GLY A 63 8.00 -4.21 -4.32
C GLY A 63 9.00 -4.77 -5.34
N MET A 64 10.29 -4.44 -5.20
CA MET A 64 11.36 -4.93 -6.06
C MET A 64 11.59 -6.45 -5.94
N THR A 65 11.07 -7.14 -4.92
CA THR A 65 11.17 -8.61 -4.87
C THR A 65 10.24 -9.31 -5.86
N ARG A 66 9.26 -8.59 -6.41
CA ARG A 66 8.27 -9.15 -7.36
C ARG A 66 8.58 -8.83 -8.83
N VAL A 67 9.63 -8.07 -9.13
CA VAL A 67 9.95 -7.71 -10.52
C VAL A 67 10.90 -8.72 -11.16
N PRO A 68 10.76 -9.01 -12.48
CA PRO A 68 11.69 -9.88 -13.20
C PRO A 68 13.13 -9.39 -13.21
N SER A 69 13.33 -8.07 -13.32
CA SER A 69 14.65 -7.45 -13.38
C SER A 69 14.69 -6.14 -12.61
N VAL A 70 15.74 -5.96 -11.81
CA VAL A 70 16.02 -4.74 -11.04
C VAL A 70 17.17 -3.99 -11.72
N PRO A 71 17.18 -2.64 -11.74
CA PRO A 71 18.27 -1.88 -12.34
C PRO A 71 19.64 -2.25 -11.75
N ALA A 72 20.66 -2.36 -12.60
CA ALA A 72 21.98 -2.89 -12.22
C ALA A 72 22.70 -2.07 -11.12
N HIS A 73 22.38 -0.78 -10.99
CA HIS A 73 22.94 0.09 -9.94
C HIS A 73 22.29 -0.09 -8.57
N VAL A 74 21.18 -0.83 -8.48
CA VAL A 74 20.41 -1.02 -7.24
C VAL A 74 20.84 -2.32 -6.55
N ASN A 75 21.62 -2.19 -5.47
CA ASN A 75 21.98 -3.32 -4.61
C ASN A 75 20.94 -3.51 -3.49
N LEU A 76 19.94 -4.36 -3.73
CA LEU A 76 18.83 -4.60 -2.78
C LEU A 76 19.31 -4.97 -1.37
N ARG A 77 20.30 -5.86 -1.27
CA ARG A 77 20.83 -6.35 0.01
C ARG A 77 21.49 -5.24 0.81
N GLU A 78 22.33 -4.44 0.16
CA GLU A 78 23.04 -3.34 0.81
C GLU A 78 22.07 -2.26 1.28
N ILE A 79 21.15 -1.84 0.39
CA ILE A 79 20.13 -0.83 0.69
C ILE A 79 19.25 -1.30 1.85
N PHE A 80 18.83 -2.57 1.86
CA PHE A 80 18.04 -3.16 2.93
C PHE A 80 18.80 -3.11 4.26
N LEU A 81 20.03 -3.63 4.32
CA LEU A 81 20.82 -3.68 5.56
C LEU A 81 21.14 -2.28 6.09
N ARG A 82 21.39 -1.31 5.21
CA ARG A 82 21.61 0.10 5.59
C ARG A 82 20.39 0.68 6.28
N ASN A 83 19.21 0.49 5.71
CA ASN A 83 17.96 1.08 6.21
C ASN A 83 17.39 0.30 7.41
N ALA A 84 17.54 -1.03 7.46
CA ALA A 84 17.13 -1.84 8.60
C ALA A 84 17.83 -1.41 9.91
N ARG A 85 19.13 -1.07 9.85
CA ARG A 85 19.86 -0.56 11.03
C ARG A 85 19.32 0.77 11.57
N GLN A 86 18.61 1.54 10.75
CA GLN A 86 18.04 2.83 11.17
C GLN A 86 16.74 2.67 11.97
N LEU A 87 16.12 1.49 11.97
CA LEU A 87 14.81 1.26 12.60
C LEU A 87 14.81 1.48 14.13
N LYS A 88 15.96 1.36 14.80
CA LYS A 88 16.11 1.71 16.22
C LYS A 88 16.65 3.12 16.44
N ALA A 89 17.37 3.67 15.46
CA ALA A 89 18.00 4.99 15.57
C ALA A 89 17.02 6.14 15.30
N LEU A 90 15.96 5.87 14.54
CA LEU A 90 14.95 6.85 14.16
C LEU A 90 13.59 6.51 14.79
N PRO A 91 12.73 7.50 15.06
CA PRO A 91 11.38 7.29 15.60
C PRO A 91 10.44 6.79 14.50
N VAL A 92 10.71 5.62 13.95
CA VAL A 92 9.89 4.99 12.91
C VAL A 92 8.57 4.50 13.51
N SER A 93 7.53 4.48 12.69
CA SER A 93 6.25 3.87 13.08
C SER A 93 6.36 2.35 13.16
N LYS A 94 5.56 1.71 14.01
CA LYS A 94 5.65 0.26 14.28
C LYS A 94 5.43 -0.59 13.03
N TYR A 95 4.55 -0.16 12.12
CA TYR A 95 4.37 -0.82 10.82
C TYR A 95 5.67 -0.96 10.00
N ALA A 96 6.67 -0.08 10.19
CA ALA A 96 7.94 -0.17 9.48
C ALA A 96 8.73 -1.43 9.89
N LEU A 97 8.57 -1.87 11.14
CA LEU A 97 9.15 -3.11 11.64
C LEU A 97 8.51 -4.34 10.98
N GLY A 98 7.19 -4.30 10.78
CA GLY A 98 6.48 -5.34 10.04
C GLY A 98 6.94 -5.44 8.58
N VAL A 99 7.07 -4.31 7.90
CA VAL A 99 7.62 -4.29 6.54
C VAL A 99 9.08 -4.75 6.52
N ALA A 100 9.90 -4.41 7.52
CA ALA A 100 11.28 -4.90 7.61
C ALA A 100 11.35 -6.43 7.70
N LEU A 101 10.49 -7.07 8.51
CA LEU A 101 10.37 -8.53 8.56
C LEU A 101 9.95 -9.11 7.21
N TRP A 102 8.98 -8.46 6.56
CA TRP A 102 8.48 -8.92 5.27
C TRP A 102 9.55 -8.83 4.18
N THR A 103 10.15 -7.66 3.99
CA THR A 103 11.22 -7.43 3.02
C THR A 103 12.43 -8.34 3.28
N SER A 104 12.79 -8.57 4.55
CA SER A 104 13.84 -9.52 4.94
C SER A 104 13.58 -10.93 4.43
N ALA A 105 12.35 -11.42 4.60
CA ALA A 105 11.94 -12.74 4.19
C ALA A 105 11.96 -12.88 2.66
N GLU A 106 11.36 -11.92 1.94
CA GLU A 106 11.28 -11.95 0.47
C GLU A 106 12.66 -11.79 -0.19
N LEU A 107 13.58 -11.02 0.40
CA LEU A 107 14.96 -10.88 -0.10
C LEU A 107 15.87 -12.05 0.28
N GLY A 108 15.48 -12.91 1.23
CA GLY A 108 16.38 -13.90 1.81
C GLY A 108 17.57 -13.28 2.56
N VAL A 109 17.41 -12.06 3.09
CA VAL A 109 18.46 -11.33 3.81
C VAL A 109 18.06 -11.18 5.27
N ALA A 110 18.82 -11.79 6.17
CA ALA A 110 18.57 -11.69 7.61
C ALA A 110 18.64 -10.24 8.10
N LEU A 111 17.70 -9.88 8.99
CA LEU A 111 17.76 -8.63 9.75
C LEU A 111 18.97 -8.62 10.68
N PRO A 112 19.55 -7.44 11.00
CA PRO A 112 20.51 -7.34 12.08
C PRO A 112 19.92 -7.85 13.41
N ASP A 113 20.68 -8.64 14.17
CA ASP A 113 20.18 -9.35 15.35
C ASP A 113 19.52 -8.44 16.40
N ASP A 114 20.05 -7.24 16.58
CA ASP A 114 19.52 -6.29 17.56
C ASP A 114 18.19 -5.66 17.12
N ILE A 115 17.96 -5.57 15.80
CA ILE A 115 16.68 -5.21 15.21
C ILE A 115 15.71 -6.38 15.34
N LEU A 116 16.13 -7.59 15.00
CA LEU A 116 15.29 -8.78 15.10
C LEU A 116 14.78 -9.00 16.54
N ARG A 117 15.67 -8.93 17.53
CA ARG A 117 15.30 -9.02 18.96
C ARG A 117 14.32 -7.92 19.38
N HIS A 118 14.48 -6.70 18.85
CA HIS A 118 13.56 -5.61 19.15
C HIS A 118 12.15 -5.92 18.63
N ILE A 119 12.05 -6.46 17.41
CA ILE A 119 10.77 -6.85 16.82
C ILE A 119 10.16 -8.04 17.56
N GLU A 120 10.96 -9.06 17.88
CA GLU A 120 10.54 -10.22 18.70
C GLU A 120 9.96 -9.77 20.04
N GLY A 121 10.61 -8.82 20.72
CA GLY A 121 10.10 -8.23 21.97
C GLY A 121 8.76 -7.49 21.78
N LEU A 122 8.64 -6.67 20.72
CA LEU A 122 7.41 -5.94 20.41
C LEU A 122 6.23 -6.88 20.15
N VAL A 123 6.44 -7.93 19.34
CA VAL A 123 5.37 -8.88 19.04
C VAL A 123 5.07 -9.79 20.23
N ALA A 124 6.05 -10.06 21.10
CA ALA A 124 5.84 -10.87 22.30
C ALA A 124 4.99 -10.17 23.36
N ASP A 125 5.09 -8.86 23.47
CA ASP A 125 4.39 -8.07 24.48
C ASP A 125 2.93 -7.78 24.11
N ARG A 126 2.04 -8.66 24.54
CA ARG A 126 0.59 -8.54 24.33
C ARG A 126 -0.03 -7.26 24.91
N ASN A 127 0.61 -6.62 25.90
CA ASN A 127 0.10 -5.36 26.46
C ASN A 127 0.21 -4.22 25.43
N GLN A 128 1.22 -4.27 24.55
CA GLN A 128 1.41 -3.26 23.52
C GLN A 128 0.43 -3.37 22.36
N TRP A 129 -0.18 -4.53 22.12
CA TRP A 129 -1.03 -4.76 20.96
C TRP A 129 -2.26 -3.84 20.93
N ARG A 130 -2.77 -3.44 22.09
CA ARG A 130 -3.88 -2.47 22.20
C ARG A 130 -3.52 -1.07 21.69
N SER A 131 -2.22 -0.77 21.59
CA SER A 131 -1.70 0.50 21.05
C SER A 131 -1.53 0.49 19.53
N PHE A 132 -1.62 -0.67 18.88
CA PHE A 132 -1.46 -0.77 17.44
C PHE A 132 -2.62 -0.05 16.74
N ARG A 133 -2.30 0.64 15.65
CA ARG A 133 -3.28 0.95 14.62
C ARG A 133 -3.39 -0.24 13.66
N ALA A 134 -4.44 -0.26 12.87
CA ALA A 134 -4.64 -1.31 11.87
C ALA A 134 -3.46 -1.47 10.91
N GLN A 135 -2.82 -0.36 10.52
CA GLN A 135 -1.61 -0.39 9.69
C GLN A 135 -0.44 -1.10 10.40
N ASP A 136 -0.24 -0.84 11.71
CA ASP A 136 0.79 -1.53 12.50
C ASP A 136 0.52 -3.02 12.55
N LEU A 137 -0.71 -3.40 12.94
CA LEU A 137 -1.09 -4.80 13.09
C LEU A 137 -1.01 -5.55 11.76
N GLY A 138 -1.57 -4.99 10.69
CA GLY A 138 -1.59 -5.63 9.37
C GLY A 138 -0.19 -5.89 8.82
N MET A 139 0.69 -4.89 8.89
CA MET A 139 2.08 -5.05 8.42
C MET A 139 2.91 -5.96 9.31
N ILE A 140 2.71 -5.93 10.62
CA ILE A 140 3.38 -6.86 11.54
C ILE A 140 2.93 -8.29 11.26
N ILE A 141 1.63 -8.55 11.07
CA ILE A 141 1.14 -9.89 10.71
C ILE A 141 1.74 -10.34 9.39
N ALA A 142 1.68 -9.52 8.34
CA ALA A 142 2.24 -9.87 7.04
C ALA A 142 3.74 -10.23 7.13
N GLY A 143 4.53 -9.44 7.86
CA GLY A 143 5.95 -9.72 8.10
C GLY A 143 6.21 -10.98 8.92
N VAL A 144 5.44 -11.20 9.99
CA VAL A 144 5.55 -12.42 10.82
C VAL A 144 5.14 -13.67 10.02
N VAL A 145 4.12 -13.57 9.17
CA VAL A 145 3.68 -14.65 8.25
C VAL A 145 4.76 -14.95 7.22
N ALA A 146 5.37 -13.92 6.61
CA ALA A 146 6.47 -14.11 5.68
C ALA A 146 7.67 -14.82 6.35
N GLN A 147 7.98 -14.45 7.59
CA GLN A 147 9.01 -15.12 8.38
C GLN A 147 8.63 -16.55 8.78
N ALA A 148 7.35 -16.83 9.05
CA ALA A 148 6.88 -18.19 9.36
C ALA A 148 7.03 -19.17 8.19
N LYS A 149 7.07 -18.69 6.93
CA LYS A 149 7.41 -19.51 5.75
C LYS A 149 8.87 -20.00 5.78
N ILE A 150 9.76 -19.27 6.45
CA ILE A 150 11.20 -19.56 6.54
C ILE A 150 11.51 -20.31 7.84
N ASP A 151 10.99 -19.83 8.96
CA ASP A 151 11.22 -20.37 10.30
C ASP A 151 9.90 -20.53 11.06
N ARG A 152 9.55 -21.79 11.35
CA ARG A 152 8.29 -22.16 12.01
C ARG A 152 8.12 -21.54 13.39
N LYS A 153 9.17 -21.02 14.05
CA LYS A 153 9.07 -20.34 15.35
C LYS A 153 8.07 -19.18 15.34
N TRP A 154 7.85 -18.55 14.18
CA TRP A 154 6.94 -17.42 14.02
C TRP A 154 5.46 -17.83 13.93
N THR A 155 5.17 -19.12 13.68
CA THR A 155 3.80 -19.62 13.43
C THR A 155 2.85 -19.36 14.60
N SER A 156 3.30 -19.65 15.83
CA SER A 156 2.48 -19.41 17.03
C SER A 156 2.18 -17.93 17.20
N ARG A 157 3.19 -17.07 16.98
CA ARG A 157 3.00 -15.62 17.08
C ARG A 157 2.05 -15.08 16.01
N ALA A 158 2.14 -15.57 14.78
CA ALA A 158 1.22 -15.24 13.70
C ALA A 158 -0.23 -15.55 14.11
N ALA A 159 -0.45 -16.75 14.64
CA ALA A 159 -1.78 -17.20 15.08
C ALA A 159 -2.35 -16.29 16.19
N GLU A 160 -1.54 -15.92 17.19
CA GLU A 160 -2.02 -15.05 18.26
C GLU A 160 -2.36 -13.63 17.78
N LEU A 161 -1.55 -13.05 16.88
CA LEU A 161 -1.81 -11.72 16.32
C LEU A 161 -3.05 -11.71 15.43
N VAL A 162 -3.28 -12.78 14.66
CA VAL A 162 -4.48 -12.94 13.83
C VAL A 162 -5.72 -13.17 14.68
N GLN A 163 -5.62 -13.93 15.78
CA GLN A 163 -6.72 -14.02 16.73
C GLN A 163 -7.06 -12.63 17.32
N PHE A 164 -6.05 -11.85 17.67
CA PHE A 164 -6.25 -10.47 18.14
C PHE A 164 -6.90 -9.57 17.06
N LEU A 165 -6.52 -9.70 15.80
CA LEU A 165 -7.17 -9.04 14.67
C LEU A 165 -8.66 -9.41 14.60
N ARG A 166 -8.99 -10.71 14.63
CA ARG A 166 -10.38 -11.20 14.59
C ARG A 166 -11.20 -10.63 15.75
N ASP A 167 -10.64 -10.63 16.96
CA ASP A 167 -11.36 -10.21 18.16
C ASP A 167 -11.54 -8.69 18.26
N ARG A 168 -10.57 -7.90 17.75
CA ARG A 168 -10.49 -6.45 18.02
C ARG A 168 -10.58 -5.56 16.80
N TYR A 169 -10.45 -6.09 15.59
CA TYR A 169 -10.45 -5.28 14.37
C TYR A 169 -11.59 -5.65 13.43
N HIS A 170 -12.05 -6.90 13.39
CA HIS A 170 -13.21 -7.26 12.58
C HIS A 170 -14.47 -6.58 13.12
N SER A 171 -15.17 -5.83 12.26
CA SER A 171 -16.38 -5.11 12.61
C SER A 171 -17.65 -5.89 12.23
N PRO A 172 -18.81 -5.58 12.83
CA PRO A 172 -20.08 -6.16 12.43
C PRO A 172 -20.50 -5.85 10.99
N SER A 173 -19.97 -4.79 10.37
CA SER A 173 -20.33 -4.43 8.99
C SER A 173 -19.55 -5.20 7.93
N GLY A 174 -18.61 -6.07 8.35
CA GLY A 174 -17.64 -6.70 7.44
C GLY A 174 -16.55 -5.74 6.95
N LEU A 175 -16.33 -4.61 7.63
CA LEU A 175 -15.10 -3.81 7.46
C LEU A 175 -14.20 -4.03 8.67
N PHE A 176 -13.00 -3.46 8.64
CA PHE A 176 -12.11 -3.44 9.78
C PHE A 176 -12.09 -2.10 10.49
N PHE A 177 -12.07 -2.14 11.82
CA PHE A 177 -11.78 -0.99 12.67
C PHE A 177 -10.32 -0.54 12.53
N ASP A 178 -10.02 0.74 12.81
CA ASP A 178 -8.65 1.27 12.73
C ASP A 178 -7.82 1.05 14.00
N ALA A 179 -8.48 0.69 15.11
CA ALA A 179 -7.82 0.47 16.40
C ALA A 179 -8.54 -0.61 17.21
N ALA A 180 -7.81 -1.21 18.14
CA ALA A 180 -8.33 -2.28 18.99
C ALA A 180 -9.43 -1.83 19.97
N GLN A 181 -9.49 -0.54 20.30
CA GLN A 181 -10.39 0.00 21.32
C GLN A 181 -10.70 1.50 21.13
N GLY A 182 -11.70 1.97 21.88
CA GLY A 182 -12.11 3.37 21.91
C GLY A 182 -13.10 3.75 20.80
N PRO A 183 -13.86 4.84 20.98
CA PRO A 183 -14.96 5.21 20.09
C PRO A 183 -14.47 5.61 18.69
N ARG A 184 -13.24 6.13 18.58
CA ARG A 184 -12.66 6.55 17.30
C ARG A 184 -12.24 5.37 16.40
N ARG A 185 -12.25 4.13 16.90
CA ARG A 185 -11.85 2.95 16.12
C ARG A 185 -12.72 2.72 14.88
N ARG A 186 -13.96 3.23 14.89
CA ARG A 186 -14.90 3.12 13.76
C ARG A 186 -14.50 3.95 12.55
N PHE A 187 -13.71 5.01 12.73
CA PHE A 187 -13.26 5.85 11.63
C PHE A 187 -12.02 5.20 11.00
N ALA A 188 -12.25 4.40 9.97
CA ALA A 188 -11.22 3.63 9.31
C ALA A 188 -10.92 4.18 7.92
N SER A 189 -9.64 4.21 7.56
CA SER A 189 -9.23 4.65 6.23
C SER A 189 -9.31 3.51 5.21
N PHE A 190 -9.16 3.79 3.92
CA PHE A 190 -8.93 2.73 2.93
C PHE A 190 -7.68 1.90 3.26
N ALA A 191 -6.59 2.56 3.66
CA ALA A 191 -5.34 1.90 4.03
C ALA A 191 -5.53 0.90 5.19
N THR A 192 -6.38 1.23 6.17
CA THR A 192 -6.79 0.32 7.26
C THR A 192 -7.28 -1.02 6.70
N GLN A 193 -8.14 -0.95 5.68
CA GLN A 193 -8.74 -2.13 5.07
C GLN A 193 -7.70 -2.91 4.27
N THR A 194 -6.89 -2.23 3.45
CA THR A 194 -5.81 -2.84 2.67
C THR A 194 -4.87 -3.66 3.54
N TYR A 195 -4.33 -3.09 4.61
CA TYR A 195 -3.31 -3.77 5.41
C TYR A 195 -3.86 -4.97 6.18
N LEU A 196 -5.10 -4.89 6.67
CA LEU A 196 -5.72 -6.01 7.37
C LEU A 196 -6.21 -7.08 6.39
N LEU A 197 -6.62 -6.73 5.17
CA LEU A 197 -6.90 -7.69 4.10
C LEU A 197 -5.64 -8.47 3.70
N LEU A 198 -4.52 -7.78 3.47
CA LEU A 198 -3.23 -8.43 3.18
C LEU A 198 -2.84 -9.40 4.31
N ALA A 199 -3.01 -9.00 5.58
CA ALA A 199 -2.77 -9.88 6.72
C ALA A 199 -3.70 -11.10 6.73
N CYS A 200 -4.98 -10.93 6.42
CA CYS A 200 -5.95 -12.02 6.37
C CYS A 200 -5.66 -13.01 5.25
N TYR A 201 -5.42 -12.55 4.02
CA TYR A 201 -5.11 -13.41 2.88
C TYR A 201 -3.79 -14.16 3.11
N THR A 202 -2.71 -13.45 3.44
CA THR A 202 -1.38 -14.07 3.60
C THR A 202 -1.34 -15.11 4.72
N TYR A 203 -1.97 -14.85 5.86
CA TYR A 203 -2.09 -15.85 6.93
C TYR A 203 -3.02 -17.01 6.53
N GLY A 204 -4.16 -16.68 5.92
CA GLY A 204 -5.15 -17.67 5.45
C GLY A 204 -4.53 -18.68 4.50
N GLU A 205 -3.72 -18.22 3.55
CA GLU A 205 -2.95 -19.06 2.62
C GLU A 205 -1.89 -19.90 3.33
N LEU A 206 -1.10 -19.30 4.24
CA LEU A 206 -0.05 -20.03 4.96
C LEU A 206 -0.61 -21.20 5.78
N THR A 207 -1.80 -21.02 6.36
CA THR A 207 -2.39 -21.95 7.34
C THR A 207 -3.57 -22.75 6.81
N ASN A 208 -4.00 -22.50 5.56
CA ASN A 208 -5.25 -23.00 4.99
C ASN A 208 -6.49 -22.67 5.84
N ASP A 209 -6.50 -21.50 6.48
CA ASP A 209 -7.65 -21.00 7.26
C ASP A 209 -8.72 -20.43 6.31
N SER A 210 -9.57 -21.32 5.80
CA SER A 210 -10.67 -20.97 4.89
C SER A 210 -11.60 -19.93 5.47
N ARG A 211 -11.80 -19.94 6.79
CA ARG A 211 -12.68 -18.97 7.46
C ARG A 211 -12.08 -17.56 7.45
N LEU A 212 -10.76 -17.41 7.51
CA LEU A 212 -10.11 -16.11 7.37
C LEU A 212 -10.20 -15.60 5.93
N ILE A 213 -10.00 -16.48 4.96
CA ILE A 213 -10.14 -16.16 3.53
C ILE A 213 -11.57 -15.73 3.23
N GLU A 214 -12.60 -16.40 3.78
CA GLU A 214 -14.00 -15.98 3.67
C GLU A 214 -14.25 -14.57 4.22
N ILE A 215 -13.68 -14.24 5.38
CA ILE A 215 -13.78 -12.88 5.94
C ILE A 215 -13.10 -11.88 5.01
N ALA A 216 -11.90 -12.18 4.51
CA ALA A 216 -11.18 -11.31 3.58
C ALA A 216 -11.99 -11.09 2.29
N ASN A 217 -12.51 -12.17 1.70
CA ASN A 217 -13.36 -12.13 0.52
C ASN A 217 -14.62 -11.27 0.75
N ALA A 218 -15.34 -11.48 1.86
CA ALA A 218 -16.53 -10.70 2.19
C ALA A 218 -16.22 -9.20 2.36
N THR A 219 -15.12 -8.87 3.06
CA THR A 219 -14.64 -7.49 3.19
C THR A 219 -14.26 -6.89 1.84
N THR A 220 -13.56 -7.64 0.98
CA THR A 220 -13.21 -7.20 -0.38
C THR A 220 -14.47 -6.88 -1.20
N ARG A 221 -15.47 -7.76 -1.21
CA ARG A 221 -16.75 -7.50 -1.91
C ARG A 221 -17.45 -6.25 -1.39
N LYS A 222 -17.45 -6.07 -0.06
CA LYS A 222 -18.00 -4.86 0.57
C LYS A 222 -17.29 -3.60 0.07
N LEU A 223 -15.95 -3.61 0.02
CA LEU A 223 -15.18 -2.48 -0.51
C LEU A 223 -15.46 -2.21 -1.99
N ILE A 224 -15.48 -3.25 -2.83
CA ILE A 224 -15.80 -3.11 -4.26
C ILE A 224 -17.18 -2.45 -4.43
N GLY A 225 -18.18 -2.84 -3.63
CA GLY A 225 -19.49 -2.20 -3.61
C GLY A 225 -19.50 -0.74 -3.13
N LEU A 226 -18.43 -0.28 -2.45
CA LEU A 226 -18.23 1.12 -2.04
C LEU A 226 -17.29 1.90 -2.97
N GLN A 227 -16.74 1.26 -4.01
CA GLN A 227 -15.90 1.94 -4.99
C GLN A 227 -16.74 2.97 -5.76
N GLY A 228 -16.18 4.16 -5.95
CA GLY A 228 -16.82 5.25 -6.67
C GLY A 228 -17.13 4.91 -8.13
N PRO A 229 -18.02 5.68 -8.76
CA PRO A 229 -18.53 5.40 -10.10
C PRO A 229 -17.42 5.34 -11.17
N ALA A 230 -16.34 6.11 -11.04
CA ALA A 230 -15.22 6.09 -11.99
C ALA A 230 -14.02 5.26 -11.50
N GLY A 231 -14.10 4.68 -10.30
CA GLY A 231 -13.06 3.82 -9.72
C GLY A 231 -12.50 4.33 -8.40
N GLU A 232 -12.96 5.49 -7.92
CA GLU A 232 -12.46 6.12 -6.70
C GLU A 232 -12.52 5.16 -5.51
N TRP A 233 -11.44 5.06 -4.74
CA TRP A 233 -11.45 4.36 -3.46
C TRP A 233 -11.69 5.42 -2.38
N PRO A 234 -12.83 5.39 -1.67
CA PRO A 234 -13.12 6.39 -0.67
C PRO A 234 -12.04 6.42 0.41
N TRP A 235 -11.66 7.62 0.86
CA TRP A 235 -10.63 7.75 1.86
C TRP A 235 -11.05 7.17 3.22
N PHE A 236 -12.26 7.48 3.67
CA PHE A 236 -12.73 7.23 5.03
C PHE A 236 -14.07 6.50 5.08
N PHE A 237 -14.14 5.53 5.98
CA PHE A 237 -15.31 4.70 6.23
C PHE A 237 -15.71 4.77 7.70
N ASP A 238 -16.99 4.59 7.92
CA ASP A 238 -17.50 4.19 9.21
C ASP A 238 -17.53 2.66 9.25
N ALA A 239 -16.47 2.06 9.78
CA ALA A 239 -16.33 0.61 9.86
C ALA A 239 -17.39 -0.05 10.74
N ALA A 240 -18.11 0.68 11.60
CA ALA A 240 -19.20 0.07 12.38
C ALA A 240 -20.47 -0.14 11.53
N SER A 241 -20.75 0.78 10.60
CA SER A 241 -21.96 0.75 9.75
C SER A 241 -21.69 0.29 8.31
N GLY A 242 -20.42 0.26 7.88
CA GLY A 242 -20.04 -0.12 6.52
C GLY A 242 -20.33 0.94 5.48
N ARG A 243 -20.29 2.22 5.87
CA ARG A 243 -20.61 3.39 5.02
C ARG A 243 -19.40 4.24 4.70
N VAL A 244 -19.50 5.03 3.64
CA VAL A 244 -18.47 6.01 3.25
C VAL A 244 -18.71 7.32 3.99
N LEU A 245 -17.68 7.82 4.68
CA LEU A 245 -17.72 9.09 5.41
C LEU A 245 -17.09 10.25 4.65
N ASP A 246 -16.06 10.00 3.86
CA ASP A 246 -15.52 10.98 2.90
C ASP A 246 -14.80 10.24 1.78
N PHE A 247 -15.04 10.64 0.54
CA PHE A 247 -14.28 10.15 -0.61
C PHE A 247 -12.87 10.74 -0.63
N TYR A 248 -12.70 11.99 -0.22
CA TYR A 248 -11.45 12.72 -0.41
C TYR A 248 -10.52 12.60 0.81
N GLU A 249 -9.21 12.48 0.62
CA GLU A 249 -8.50 12.51 -0.66
C GLU A 249 -8.63 11.21 -1.45
N VAL A 250 -8.88 11.32 -2.76
CA VAL A 250 -8.82 10.16 -3.66
C VAL A 250 -7.38 10.02 -4.13
N TYR A 251 -6.70 9.01 -3.58
CA TYR A 251 -5.26 8.77 -3.81
C TYR A 251 -5.01 7.90 -5.04
N SER A 252 -4.03 8.29 -5.86
CA SER A 252 -3.54 7.48 -7.00
C SER A 252 -2.99 6.14 -6.53
N VAL A 253 -2.28 6.10 -5.39
CA VAL A 253 -1.78 4.85 -4.80
C VAL A 253 -2.85 3.85 -4.41
N HIS A 254 -4.05 4.31 -4.04
CA HIS A 254 -5.15 3.38 -3.82
C HIS A 254 -5.59 2.73 -5.13
N GLN A 255 -5.47 3.44 -6.25
CA GLN A 255 -5.94 2.98 -7.56
C GLN A 255 -5.00 1.97 -8.23
N TYR A 256 -3.71 2.29 -8.33
CA TYR A 256 -2.74 1.51 -9.13
C TYR A 256 -1.76 0.66 -8.32
N GLY A 257 -2.00 0.50 -7.01
CA GLY A 257 -1.04 -0.14 -6.11
C GLY A 257 -1.71 -0.80 -4.92
N MET A 258 -2.14 -0.04 -3.93
CA MET A 258 -2.69 -0.61 -2.69
C MET A 258 -3.96 -1.44 -2.88
N ALA A 259 -4.93 -1.02 -3.70
CA ALA A 259 -6.09 -1.86 -3.98
C ALA A 259 -5.71 -3.10 -4.81
N PRO A 260 -4.99 -2.95 -5.94
CA PRO A 260 -4.49 -4.11 -6.69
C PRO A 260 -3.78 -5.17 -5.84
N ALA A 261 -3.01 -4.77 -4.83
CA ALA A 261 -2.30 -5.71 -3.95
C ALA A 261 -3.20 -6.73 -3.25
N PHE A 262 -4.37 -6.32 -2.72
CA PHE A 262 -5.30 -7.27 -2.09
C PHE A 262 -6.34 -7.82 -3.08
N LEU A 263 -6.65 -7.08 -4.16
CA LEU A 263 -7.60 -7.52 -5.17
C LEU A 263 -7.02 -8.68 -6.00
N GLU A 264 -5.71 -8.72 -6.24
CA GLU A 264 -5.02 -9.88 -6.83
C GLU A 264 -5.24 -11.15 -5.99
N MET A 265 -5.06 -11.06 -4.67
CA MET A 265 -5.32 -12.19 -3.76
C MET A 265 -6.80 -12.59 -3.78
N ALA A 266 -7.71 -11.62 -3.75
CA ALA A 266 -9.15 -11.88 -3.79
C ALA A 266 -9.58 -12.58 -5.10
N GLU A 267 -9.01 -12.18 -6.24
CA GLU A 267 -9.22 -12.82 -7.55
C GLU A 267 -8.82 -14.31 -7.49
N GLN A 268 -7.64 -14.61 -6.92
CA GLN A 268 -7.14 -15.98 -6.73
C GLN A 268 -8.03 -16.82 -5.79
N HIS A 269 -8.72 -16.16 -4.85
CA HIS A 269 -9.66 -16.79 -3.90
C HIS A 269 -11.14 -16.66 -4.32
N GLY A 270 -11.41 -16.46 -5.61
CA GLY A 270 -12.76 -16.59 -6.19
C GLY A 270 -13.64 -15.34 -6.10
N VAL A 271 -13.07 -14.16 -5.88
CA VAL A 271 -13.77 -12.86 -6.00
C VAL A 271 -13.57 -12.32 -7.41
N GLN A 272 -14.39 -12.77 -8.35
CA GLN A 272 -14.24 -12.46 -9.78
C GLN A 272 -14.34 -10.96 -10.09
N GLU A 273 -15.17 -10.23 -9.36
CA GLU A 273 -15.35 -8.78 -9.47
C GLU A 273 -14.09 -7.97 -9.08
N ALA A 274 -13.10 -8.59 -8.46
CA ALA A 274 -11.86 -7.93 -8.08
C ALA A 274 -11.06 -7.44 -9.28
N ARG A 275 -11.06 -8.20 -10.38
CA ARG A 275 -10.38 -7.83 -11.62
C ARG A 275 -10.96 -6.56 -12.24
N ASP A 276 -12.30 -6.46 -12.29
CA ASP A 276 -12.99 -5.28 -12.80
C ASP A 276 -12.70 -4.05 -11.94
N ALA A 277 -12.65 -4.22 -10.61
CA ALA A 277 -12.31 -3.15 -9.68
C ALA A 277 -10.86 -2.65 -9.87
N ILE A 278 -9.91 -3.54 -10.15
CA ILE A 278 -8.52 -3.20 -10.54
C ILE A 278 -8.53 -2.36 -11.82
N CYS A 279 -9.15 -2.86 -12.88
CA CYS A 279 -9.20 -2.18 -14.17
C CYS A 279 -9.90 -0.82 -14.08
N LYS A 280 -10.94 -0.70 -13.25
CA LYS A 280 -11.66 0.56 -13.00
C LYS A 280 -10.78 1.59 -12.31
N GLY A 281 -10.12 1.22 -11.21
CA GLY A 281 -9.18 2.11 -10.52
C GLY A 281 -8.01 2.52 -11.41
N PHE A 282 -7.46 1.59 -12.18
CA PHE A 282 -6.35 1.93 -13.08
C PHE A 282 -6.77 2.92 -14.19
N ARG A 283 -7.96 2.76 -14.77
CA ARG A 283 -8.53 3.71 -15.74
C ARG A 283 -8.73 5.10 -15.13
N TRP A 284 -9.06 5.19 -13.85
CA TRP A 284 -9.12 6.46 -13.12
C TRP A 284 -7.77 7.20 -13.18
N VAL A 285 -6.64 6.50 -12.96
CA VAL A 285 -5.29 7.10 -13.06
C VAL A 285 -4.99 7.57 -14.48
N LEU A 286 -5.48 6.85 -15.49
CA LEU A 286 -5.27 7.18 -16.90
C LEU A 286 -6.13 8.37 -17.38
N GLY A 287 -7.05 8.87 -16.55
CA GLY A 287 -7.83 10.07 -16.85
C GLY A 287 -9.34 9.86 -16.88
N GLN A 288 -9.84 8.64 -16.68
CA GLN A 288 -11.27 8.39 -16.47
C GLN A 288 -11.65 8.71 -15.02
N ASN A 289 -11.44 9.96 -14.63
CA ASN A 289 -11.71 10.47 -13.28
C ASN A 289 -12.53 11.76 -13.33
N GLN A 290 -12.95 12.26 -12.17
CA GLN A 290 -13.79 13.45 -12.06
C GLN A 290 -13.23 14.70 -12.75
N LEU A 291 -11.90 14.81 -12.86
CA LEU A 291 -11.22 15.93 -13.52
C LEU A 291 -10.92 15.67 -15.00
N SER A 292 -11.26 14.49 -15.53
CA SER A 292 -10.91 14.04 -16.88
C SER A 292 -9.43 14.22 -17.21
N LYS A 293 -8.56 14.03 -16.21
CA LYS A 293 -7.13 14.37 -16.31
C LYS A 293 -6.26 13.18 -15.93
N SER A 294 -5.27 12.85 -16.77
CA SER A 294 -4.29 11.83 -16.39
C SER A 294 -3.58 12.22 -15.10
N MET A 295 -3.46 11.26 -14.20
CA MET A 295 -2.72 11.40 -12.95
C MET A 295 -1.25 11.00 -13.13
N LEU A 296 -0.83 10.59 -14.33
CA LEU A 296 0.57 10.31 -14.65
C LEU A 296 1.30 11.61 -15.01
N VAL A 297 2.61 11.62 -14.77
CA VAL A 297 3.55 12.66 -15.20
C VAL A 297 4.64 11.98 -16.03
N PRO A 298 4.39 11.72 -17.33
CA PRO A 298 5.25 10.88 -18.17
C PRO A 298 6.72 11.27 -18.17
N ASP A 299 7.04 12.55 -18.32
CA ASP A 299 8.42 13.05 -18.44
C ASP A 299 9.27 12.82 -17.17
N LEU A 300 8.62 12.59 -16.03
CA LEU A 300 9.27 12.30 -14.75
C LEU A 300 9.16 10.83 -14.35
N HIS A 301 8.36 10.04 -15.07
CA HIS A 301 7.99 8.68 -14.67
C HIS A 301 7.32 8.62 -13.28
N LEU A 302 6.59 9.68 -12.91
CA LEU A 302 5.93 9.85 -11.61
C LEU A 302 4.42 10.00 -11.77
N SER A 303 3.70 10.13 -10.66
CA SER A 303 2.25 10.38 -10.69
C SER A 303 1.84 11.40 -9.64
N ILE A 304 0.77 12.12 -9.94
CA ILE A 304 0.12 13.06 -9.04
C ILE A 304 -0.55 12.26 -7.92
N ARG A 305 -0.24 12.61 -6.67
CA ARG A 305 -0.63 11.85 -5.47
C ARG A 305 -2.13 11.71 -5.28
N SER A 306 -2.90 12.79 -5.42
CA SER A 306 -4.34 12.74 -5.13
C SER A 306 -5.16 13.88 -5.74
N GLN A 307 -6.46 13.61 -5.84
CA GLN A 307 -7.51 14.64 -5.93
C GLN A 307 -7.97 15.00 -4.52
N VAL A 308 -8.04 16.30 -4.24
CA VAL A 308 -8.33 16.87 -2.92
C VAL A 308 -9.34 17.99 -3.05
N ARG A 309 -10.17 18.19 -2.01
CA ARG A 309 -11.10 19.32 -1.96
C ARG A 309 -10.33 20.65 -1.94
N ARG A 310 -10.81 21.62 -2.71
CA ARG A 310 -10.23 22.96 -2.78
C ARG A 310 -10.12 23.56 -1.37
N GLY A 311 -8.92 24.05 -1.03
CA GLY A 311 -8.65 24.65 0.29
C GLY A 311 -8.27 23.64 1.39
N GLU A 312 -8.27 22.33 1.10
CA GLU A 312 -7.87 21.27 2.06
C GLU A 312 -6.46 20.72 1.83
N LEU A 313 -5.64 21.36 0.97
CA LEU A 313 -4.25 20.93 0.74
C LEU A 313 -3.38 20.94 2.00
N LYS A 314 -3.60 21.89 2.90
CA LYS A 314 -2.75 22.14 4.09
C LYS A 314 -3.40 21.74 5.42
N SER A 315 -4.71 21.48 5.46
CA SER A 315 -5.45 21.23 6.70
C SER A 315 -6.31 19.98 6.61
N LYS A 316 -6.25 19.16 7.66
CA LYS A 316 -7.10 17.97 7.86
C LYS A 316 -8.36 18.28 8.67
N GLY A 317 -8.46 19.46 9.27
CA GLY A 317 -9.53 19.83 10.21
C GLY A 317 -10.94 19.76 9.61
N PRO A 318 -11.21 20.46 8.49
CA PRO A 318 -12.52 20.41 7.83
C PRO A 318 -12.97 18.99 7.50
N ARG A 319 -12.02 18.17 7.06
CA ARG A 319 -12.22 16.76 6.72
C ARG A 319 -12.63 15.91 7.91
N VAL A 320 -11.94 16.04 9.05
CA VAL A 320 -12.29 15.31 10.28
C VAL A 320 -13.68 15.72 10.76
N MET A 321 -13.99 17.01 10.76
CA MET A 321 -15.31 17.51 11.18
C MET A 321 -16.43 16.96 10.29
N ARG A 322 -16.22 16.93 8.98
CA ARG A 322 -17.17 16.37 8.02
C ARG A 322 -17.38 14.87 8.22
N SER A 323 -16.32 14.09 8.40
CA SER A 323 -16.44 12.65 8.68
C SER A 323 -17.20 12.36 9.98
N ILE A 324 -17.00 13.18 11.02
CA ILE A 324 -17.76 13.07 12.27
C ILE A 324 -19.23 13.43 12.04
N SER A 325 -19.49 14.53 11.34
CA SER A 325 -20.85 14.98 11.01
C SER A 325 -21.60 13.92 10.21
N ASN A 326 -21.00 13.37 9.15
CA ASN A 326 -21.59 12.30 8.34
C ASN A 326 -21.88 11.04 9.17
N ALA A 327 -20.99 10.68 10.09
CA ALA A 327 -21.22 9.54 10.99
C ALA A 327 -22.40 9.76 11.94
N LEU A 328 -22.52 10.96 12.52
CA LEU A 328 -23.61 11.34 13.44
C LEU A 328 -24.95 11.46 12.72
N LEU A 329 -24.96 12.10 11.55
CA LEU A 329 -26.16 12.30 10.73
C LEU A 329 -26.54 11.08 9.89
N GLN A 330 -25.73 10.03 9.92
CA GLN A 330 -25.94 8.81 9.15
C GLN A 330 -26.00 9.05 7.62
N HIS A 331 -25.29 10.08 7.15
CA HIS A 331 -25.22 10.42 5.73
C HIS A 331 -24.09 9.65 5.04
N ASP A 332 -24.39 9.06 3.89
CA ASP A 332 -23.38 8.56 2.97
C ASP A 332 -22.74 9.75 2.22
N ALA A 333 -21.41 9.81 2.26
CA ALA A 333 -20.72 10.85 1.51
C ALA A 333 -20.79 10.58 0.01
N SER A 334 -21.01 11.64 -0.78
CA SER A 334 -20.93 11.61 -2.22
C SER A 334 -19.66 12.30 -2.72
N LEU A 335 -19.32 12.03 -3.98
CA LEU A 335 -18.41 12.87 -4.75
C LEU A 335 -19.00 14.28 -4.90
N ILE A 336 -18.11 15.28 -5.03
CA ILE A 336 -18.49 16.69 -5.22
C ILE A 336 -18.29 17.15 -6.66
N ASP A 337 -18.73 18.38 -6.93
CA ASP A 337 -18.49 19.05 -8.21
C ASP A 337 -16.99 19.12 -8.52
N PRO A 338 -16.56 18.79 -9.76
CA PRO A 338 -15.17 18.91 -10.19
C PRO A 338 -14.55 20.30 -9.99
N SER A 339 -15.31 21.40 -10.01
CA SER A 339 -14.81 22.76 -9.77
C SER A 339 -14.23 22.95 -8.36
N GLU A 340 -14.70 22.14 -7.42
CA GLU A 340 -14.32 22.16 -6.01
C GLU A 340 -13.17 21.20 -5.69
N ILE A 341 -12.51 20.65 -6.73
CA ILE A 341 -11.38 19.74 -6.60
C ILE A 341 -10.10 20.41 -7.12
N GLU A 342 -9.01 20.20 -6.39
CA GLU A 342 -7.65 20.54 -6.82
C GLU A 342 -6.73 19.30 -6.71
N LEU A 343 -5.52 19.41 -7.27
CA LEU A 343 -4.56 18.31 -7.31
C LEU A 343 -3.49 18.51 -6.24
N ARG A 344 -3.14 17.43 -5.53
CA ARG A 344 -1.92 17.40 -4.72
C ARG A 344 -0.74 17.04 -5.62
N LEU A 345 0.02 18.05 -6.04
CA LEU A 345 1.18 17.94 -6.94
C LEU A 345 2.42 17.41 -6.22
N GLU A 346 2.33 16.17 -5.74
CA GLU A 346 3.40 15.43 -5.09
C GLU A 346 3.37 13.98 -5.61
N CYS A 347 4.46 13.25 -5.47
CA CYS A 347 4.53 11.79 -5.54
C CYS A 347 5.28 11.29 -4.31
N ARG A 348 4.95 10.10 -3.80
CA ARG A 348 5.74 9.46 -2.73
C ARG A 348 6.38 8.19 -3.27
N SER A 349 7.63 7.92 -2.93
CA SER A 349 8.39 6.78 -3.46
C SER A 349 7.72 5.42 -3.19
N TYR A 350 7.08 5.25 -2.02
CA TYR A 350 6.35 4.02 -1.70
C TYR A 350 5.13 3.77 -2.63
N GLU A 351 4.59 4.80 -3.29
CA GLU A 351 3.50 4.61 -4.26
C GLU A 351 3.97 3.79 -5.46
N LEU A 352 5.21 4.04 -5.90
CA LEU A 352 5.88 3.25 -6.93
C LEU A 352 6.22 1.85 -6.41
N GLY A 353 6.65 1.73 -5.15
CA GLY A 353 6.83 0.44 -4.48
C GLY A 353 5.58 -0.45 -4.52
N TRP A 354 4.39 0.14 -4.30
CA TRP A 354 3.11 -0.59 -4.42
C TRP A 354 2.76 -0.98 -5.86
N ILE A 355 3.14 -0.18 -6.87
CA ILE A 355 3.01 -0.58 -8.28
C ILE A 355 3.86 -1.83 -8.53
N LEU A 356 5.13 -1.82 -8.10
CA LEU A 356 6.03 -2.97 -8.26
C LEU A 356 5.48 -4.20 -7.54
N TRP A 357 4.98 -4.04 -6.32
CA TRP A 357 4.36 -5.15 -5.58
C TRP A 357 3.14 -5.72 -6.32
N SER A 358 2.30 -4.88 -6.91
CA SER A 358 1.01 -5.33 -7.44
C SER A 358 1.06 -5.80 -8.89
N PHE A 359 2.04 -5.31 -9.66
CA PHE A 359 2.14 -5.57 -11.09
C PHE A 359 3.49 -6.11 -11.52
N GLY A 360 4.49 -6.19 -10.61
CA GLY A 360 5.84 -6.66 -10.90
C GLY A 360 5.85 -8.02 -11.59
N SER A 361 5.07 -8.96 -11.07
CA SER A 361 4.99 -10.33 -11.59
C SER A 361 3.75 -10.60 -12.45
N ARG A 362 2.92 -9.59 -12.74
CA ARG A 362 1.66 -9.78 -13.47
C ARG A 362 1.85 -9.66 -14.98
N SER A 363 1.49 -10.72 -15.69
CA SER A 363 1.44 -10.77 -17.16
C SER A 363 0.01 -10.87 -17.71
N ASP A 364 -0.98 -11.00 -16.83
CA ASP A 364 -2.36 -11.32 -17.18
C ASP A 364 -3.23 -10.09 -17.45
N LEU A 365 -2.71 -8.87 -17.22
CA LEU A 365 -3.40 -7.59 -17.46
C LEU A 365 -2.62 -6.69 -18.45
N PRO A 366 -2.34 -7.15 -19.69
CA PRO A 366 -1.58 -6.37 -20.67
C PRO A 366 -2.21 -5.00 -20.99
N GLU A 367 -3.54 -4.89 -20.92
CA GLU A 367 -4.27 -3.63 -21.09
C GLU A 367 -3.88 -2.55 -20.08
N LEU A 368 -3.37 -2.95 -18.91
CA LEU A 368 -2.84 -2.04 -17.88
C LEU A 368 -1.32 -1.95 -17.95
N THR A 369 -0.63 -3.09 -17.92
CA THR A 369 0.83 -3.14 -17.77
C THR A 369 1.60 -2.71 -19.03
N HIS A 370 0.98 -2.84 -20.20
CA HIS A 370 1.53 -2.44 -21.51
C HIS A 370 0.76 -1.26 -22.12
N HIS A 371 0.00 -0.52 -21.31
CA HIS A 371 -0.75 0.63 -21.78
C HIS A 371 0.17 1.66 -22.46
N ALA A 372 -0.28 2.24 -23.59
CA ALA A 372 0.52 3.13 -24.44
C ALA A 372 1.10 4.36 -23.71
N ALA A 373 0.50 4.77 -22.59
CA ALA A 373 1.04 5.83 -21.73
C ALA A 373 2.44 5.49 -21.20
N PHE A 374 2.67 4.23 -20.78
CA PHE A 374 3.95 3.79 -20.23
C PHE A 374 4.96 3.47 -21.33
N THR A 375 4.49 2.82 -22.41
CA THR A 375 5.36 2.51 -23.56
C THR A 375 5.95 3.78 -24.17
N ARG A 376 5.15 4.83 -24.35
CA ARG A 376 5.63 6.13 -24.86
C ARG A 376 6.58 6.82 -23.87
N ALA A 377 6.23 6.84 -22.59
CA ALA A 377 7.08 7.43 -21.56
C ALA A 377 8.45 6.72 -21.44
N ASN A 378 8.54 5.44 -21.80
CA ASN A 378 9.80 4.71 -21.73
C ASN A 378 10.70 4.87 -22.96
N GLN A 379 10.18 5.44 -24.06
CA GLN A 379 10.93 5.73 -25.29
C GLN A 379 11.59 7.11 -25.26
N THR A 380 11.09 8.00 -24.40
CA THR A 380 11.70 9.30 -24.04
C THR A 380 12.72 9.10 -22.93
#